data_AF-A0A7V2XG38-F1
#
_entry.id   AF-A0A7V2XG38-F1
#
_cell.length_a   1.000
_cell.length_b   1.000
_cell.length_c   1.000
_cell.angle_alpha   90.00
_cell.angle_beta   90.00
_cell.angle_gamma   90.00
#
_symmetry.space_group_name_H-M   'P 1'
#
loop_
_entity.id
_entity.type
_entity.pdbx_description
1 polymer ?
#
loop_
_entity_poly.entity_id
_entity_poly.type
_entity_poly.pdbx_seq_one_letter_code
_entity_poly.pdbx_strand_id
1 'polypeptide(L)'
;MRKWVWVLAAAIVVAVAAVAWPQAAVPPRPQTLFGCLALGQSVTLKDAGAAYEISSFTQPIVGPYRVVEIAHDYIVLQDVGQLTDVRIPATAVKCIVHTRR
;
A
#
# COMPACT_ATOMS: atom_id res chain seq x y z
N MET A 1 50.44 6.24 -12.45
CA MET A 1 49.57 7.01 -11.53
C MET A 1 48.24 7.48 -12.16
N ARG A 2 48.19 7.88 -13.44
CA ARG A 2 46.99 8.43 -14.13
C ARG A 2 45.77 7.48 -14.24
N LYS A 3 45.96 6.15 -14.23
CA LYS A 3 44.87 5.16 -14.36
C LYS A 3 44.01 5.02 -13.09
N TRP A 4 44.56 5.36 -11.92
CA TRP A 4 43.86 5.25 -10.63
C TRP A 4 42.88 6.39 -10.39
N VAL A 5 43.13 7.57 -10.97
CA VAL A 5 42.24 8.75 -10.88
C VAL A 5 40.89 8.48 -11.53
N TRP A 6 40.87 7.76 -12.66
CA TRP A 6 39.63 7.39 -13.35
C TRP A 6 38.81 6.35 -12.59
N VAL A 7 39.47 5.40 -11.92
CA VAL A 7 38.81 4.39 -11.09
C VAL A 7 38.16 5.04 -9.86
N LEU A 8 38.85 5.98 -9.22
CA LEU A 8 38.30 6.74 -8.10
C LEU A 8 37.12 7.63 -8.52
N ALA A 9 37.23 8.32 -9.66
CA ALA A 9 36.13 9.13 -10.18
C ALA A 9 34.88 8.29 -10.51
N ALA A 10 35.06 7.12 -11.12
CA ALA A 10 33.95 6.21 -11.42
C ALA A 10 33.25 5.67 -10.16
N ALA A 11 34.02 5.35 -9.11
CA ALA A 11 33.47 4.87 -7.85
C ALA A 11 32.59 5.94 -7.15
N ILE A 12 32.99 7.21 -7.23
CA ILE A 12 32.23 8.33 -6.64
C ILE A 12 30.91 8.53 -7.38
N VAL A 13 30.89 8.43 -8.71
CA VAL A 13 29.66 8.59 -9.51
C VAL A 13 28.64 7.47 -9.20
N VAL A 14 29.10 6.22 -9.03
CA VAL A 14 28.23 5.09 -8.67
C VAL A 14 27.67 5.25 -7.25
N ALA A 15 28.45 5.76 -6.30
CA ALA A 15 27.99 6.00 -4.94
C ALA A 15 26.90 7.08 -4.85
N VAL A 16 27.00 8.15 -5.66
CA VAL A 16 25.99 9.22 -5.69
C VAL A 16 24.70 8.77 -6.37
N ALA A 17 24.77 7.87 -7.37
CA ALA A 17 23.58 7.32 -8.01
C ALA A 17 22.75 6.42 -7.06
N ALA A 18 23.39 5.76 -6.09
CA ALA A 18 22.71 4.88 -5.14
C ALA A 18 21.85 5.63 -4.10
N VAL A 19 22.21 6.88 -3.77
CA VAL A 19 21.42 7.73 -2.84
C VAL A 19 20.32 8.53 -3.52
N ALA A 20 20.30 8.60 -4.86
CA ALA A 20 19.30 9.34 -5.62
C ALA A 20 18.00 8.56 -5.87
N TRP A 21 17.89 7.31 -5.38
CA TRP A 21 16.63 6.59 -5.46
C TRP A 21 15.62 7.26 -4.53
N PRO A 22 14.50 7.79 -5.04
CA PRO A 22 13.44 8.29 -4.19
C PRO A 22 12.93 7.08 -3.41
N GLN A 23 13.28 7.02 -2.12
CA GLN A 23 12.57 6.12 -1.22
C GLN A 23 11.13 6.61 -1.22
N ALA A 24 10.22 5.81 -1.77
CA ALA A 24 8.80 6.08 -1.71
C ALA A 24 8.46 6.30 -0.24
N ALA A 25 8.26 7.56 0.14
CA ALA A 25 7.98 7.93 1.51
C ALA A 25 6.72 7.17 1.92
N VAL A 26 6.85 6.30 2.93
CA VAL A 26 5.70 5.62 3.51
C VAL A 26 4.80 6.72 4.07
N PRO A 27 3.61 6.96 3.49
CA PRO A 27 2.77 8.05 3.96
C PRO A 27 2.42 7.81 5.43
N PRO A 28 2.37 8.88 6.25
CA PRO A 28 2.03 8.76 7.67
C PRO A 28 0.68 8.06 7.82
N ARG A 29 0.65 7.02 8.66
CA ARG A 29 -0.55 6.19 8.88
C ARG A 29 -1.69 7.10 9.38
N PRO A 30 -2.78 7.27 8.62
CA PRO A 30 -3.87 8.12 9.07
C PRO A 30 -4.49 7.53 10.35
N GLN A 31 -4.76 8.39 11.35
CA GLN A 31 -5.44 8.01 12.60
C GLN A 31 -6.95 7.83 12.37
N THR A 32 -7.31 7.07 11.34
CA THR A 32 -8.68 6.90 10.87
C THR A 32 -9.12 5.46 11.09
N LEU A 33 -10.40 5.19 10.82
CA LEU A 33 -10.95 3.84 10.83
C LEU A 33 -10.11 2.87 9.95
N PHE A 34 -9.49 3.39 8.89
CA PHE A 34 -8.63 2.64 7.96
C PHE A 34 -7.17 2.52 8.40
N GLY A 35 -6.76 3.09 9.54
CA GLY A 35 -5.36 3.08 9.99
C GLY A 35 -4.78 1.67 10.24
N CYS A 36 -5.63 0.65 10.34
CA CYS A 36 -5.24 -0.76 10.43
C CYS A 36 -4.94 -1.42 9.07
N LEU A 37 -5.19 -0.73 7.96
CA LEU A 37 -4.89 -1.19 6.60
C LEU A 37 -3.62 -0.52 6.06
N ALA A 38 -2.93 -1.21 5.14
CA ALA A 38 -1.77 -0.69 4.46
C ALA A 38 -2.01 -0.58 2.95
N LEU A 39 -1.36 0.40 2.31
CA LEU A 39 -1.34 0.50 0.86
C LEU A 39 -0.74 -0.77 0.25
N GLY A 40 -1.38 -1.25 -0.81
CA GLY A 40 -1.03 -2.47 -1.51
C GLY A 40 -1.46 -3.77 -0.82
N GLN A 41 -2.11 -3.70 0.35
CA GLN A 41 -2.58 -4.87 1.09
C GLN A 41 -3.76 -5.54 0.39
N SER A 42 -3.75 -6.87 0.36
CA SER A 42 -4.87 -7.69 -0.11
C SER A 42 -5.97 -7.75 0.95
N VAL A 43 -7.20 -7.50 0.54
CA VAL A 43 -8.40 -7.53 1.41
C VAL A 43 -9.56 -8.24 0.71
N THR A 44 -10.51 -8.70 1.51
CA THR A 44 -11.83 -9.11 1.02
C THR A 44 -12.87 -8.08 1.41
N LEU A 45 -13.80 -7.83 0.50
CA LEU A 45 -14.97 -7.02 0.75
C LEU A 45 -16.19 -7.93 0.83
N LYS A 46 -16.94 -7.84 1.92
CA LYS A 46 -18.21 -8.55 2.09
C LYS A 46 -19.32 -7.54 2.28
N ASP A 47 -20.38 -7.68 1.49
CA ASP A 47 -21.60 -6.91 1.66
C ASP A 47 -22.42 -7.48 2.85
N ALA A 48 -22.67 -6.66 3.86
CA ALA A 48 -23.51 -7.00 5.01
C ALA A 48 -24.87 -6.27 4.97
N GLY A 49 -25.30 -5.82 3.79
CA GLY A 49 -26.57 -5.16 3.51
C GLY A 49 -26.51 -3.65 3.72
N ALA A 50 -26.44 -3.20 4.97
CA ALA A 50 -26.42 -1.77 5.29
C ALA A 50 -25.03 -1.14 5.21
N ALA A 51 -23.98 -1.96 5.24
CA ALA A 51 -22.59 -1.55 5.26
C ALA A 51 -21.69 -2.72 4.86
N TYR A 52 -20.44 -2.41 4.53
CA TYR A 52 -19.42 -3.36 4.13
C TYR A 52 -18.58 -3.82 5.32
N GLU A 53 -18.18 -5.08 5.27
CA GLU A 53 -17.15 -5.66 6.12
C GLU A 53 -15.87 -5.83 5.29
N ILE A 54 -14.78 -5.26 5.78
CA ILE A 54 -13.46 -5.40 5.14
C ILE A 54 -12.64 -6.39 5.97
N SER A 55 -12.18 -7.47 5.36
CA SER A 55 -11.28 -8.42 6.03
C SER A 55 -9.86 -8.31 5.49
N SER A 56 -8.91 -8.21 6.42
CA SER A 56 -7.48 -8.17 6.14
C SER A 56 -6.83 -9.48 6.61
N PHE A 57 -5.80 -9.92 5.90
CA PHE A 57 -5.09 -11.16 6.19
C PHE A 57 -3.66 -10.83 6.60
N THR A 58 -3.15 -11.51 7.63
CA THR A 58 -1.74 -11.37 8.05
C THR A 58 -0.80 -12.14 7.13
N GLN A 59 -1.25 -13.29 6.62
CA GLN A 59 -0.48 -14.09 5.67
C GLN A 59 -0.69 -13.57 4.23
N PRO A 60 0.27 -13.82 3.32
CA PRO A 60 0.17 -13.44 1.92
C PRO A 60 -0.91 -14.29 1.22
N ILE A 61 -2.17 -13.91 1.43
CA ILE A 61 -3.33 -14.44 0.74
C ILE A 61 -3.73 -13.43 -0.33
N VAL A 62 -3.98 -13.92 -1.55
CA VAL A 62 -4.53 -13.10 -2.63
C VAL A 62 -6.03 -12.96 -2.39
N GLY A 63 -6.41 -11.86 -1.75
CA GLY A 63 -7.81 -11.43 -1.69
C GLY A 63 -8.25 -10.84 -3.03
N PRO A 64 -9.56 -10.76 -3.31
CA PRO A 64 -10.10 -10.24 -4.58
C PRO A 64 -9.88 -8.73 -4.75
N TYR A 65 -9.51 -8.01 -3.69
CA TYR A 65 -9.25 -6.58 -3.75
C TYR A 65 -7.90 -6.23 -3.15
N ARG A 66 -7.33 -5.13 -3.66
CA ARG A 66 -6.10 -4.52 -3.17
C ARG A 66 -6.36 -3.08 -2.76
N VAL A 67 -5.85 -2.67 -1.61
CA VAL A 67 -5.91 -1.27 -1.18
C VAL A 67 -4.97 -0.43 -2.04
N VAL A 68 -5.49 0.55 -2.77
CA VAL A 68 -4.68 1.44 -3.62
C VAL A 68 -4.60 2.86 -3.10
N GLU A 69 -5.57 3.29 -2.29
CA GLU A 69 -5.59 4.62 -1.69
C GLU A 69 -6.29 4.55 -0.32
N ILE A 70 -5.74 5.25 0.66
CA ILE A 70 -6.35 5.43 1.99
C ILE A 70 -6.44 6.93 2.24
N ALA A 71 -7.65 7.47 2.23
CA ALA A 71 -7.92 8.85 2.57
C ALA A 71 -8.45 8.96 4.02
N HIS A 72 -8.81 10.17 4.43
CA HIS A 72 -9.30 10.40 5.79
C HIS A 72 -10.68 9.77 6.02
N ASP A 73 -11.55 9.87 5.02
CA ASP A 73 -12.98 9.57 5.06
C ASP A 73 -13.40 8.49 4.06
N TYR A 74 -12.48 8.00 3.21
CA TYR A 74 -12.74 6.90 2.29
C TYR A 74 -11.50 6.03 2.05
N ILE A 75 -11.73 4.85 1.48
CA ILE A 75 -10.70 3.96 0.98
C ILE A 75 -11.02 3.58 -0.48
N VAL A 76 -9.98 3.37 -1.28
CA VAL A 76 -10.12 2.87 -2.64
C VAL A 76 -9.53 1.46 -2.73
N LEU A 77 -10.37 0.54 -3.18
CA LEU A 77 -10.04 -0.85 -3.39
C LEU A 77 -10.03 -1.12 -4.89
N GLN A 78 -8.94 -1.67 -5.39
CA GLN A 78 -8.83 -2.11 -6.78
C GLN A 78 -9.03 -3.62 -6.84
N ASP A 79 -9.86 -4.09 -7.76
CA ASP A 79 -9.97 -5.54 -8.04
C ASP A 79 -8.62 -6.10 -8.50
N VAL A 80 -8.31 -7.37 -8.17
CA VAL A 80 -7.09 -8.05 -8.64
C VAL A 80 -6.97 -8.06 -10.16
N GLY A 81 -8.11 -8.03 -10.87
CA GLY A 81 -8.14 -7.86 -12.32
C GLY A 81 -7.65 -6.49 -12.82
N GLN A 82 -7.43 -5.51 -11.92
CA GLN A 82 -7.13 -4.10 -12.23
C GLN A 82 -8.16 -3.44 -13.16
N LEU A 83 -9.37 -3.98 -13.22
CA LEU A 83 -10.43 -3.53 -14.11
C LEU A 83 -11.29 -2.44 -13.47
N THR A 84 -11.42 -2.47 -12.14
CA THR A 84 -12.34 -1.59 -11.42
C THR A 84 -11.74 -1.09 -10.11
N ASP A 85 -11.95 0.19 -9.86
CA ASP A 85 -11.64 0.86 -8.60
C ASP A 85 -12.96 1.13 -7.86
N VAL A 86 -13.07 0.62 -6.64
CA VAL A 86 -14.22 0.76 -5.76
C VAL A 86 -13.89 1.74 -4.66
N ARG A 87 -14.60 2.86 -4.62
CA ARG A 87 -14.46 3.87 -3.56
C ARG A 87 -15.48 3.61 -2.47
N ILE A 88 -15.00 3.41 -1.24
CA ILE A 88 -15.84 3.07 -0.08
C ILE A 88 -15.69 4.18 0.97
N PRO A 89 -16.75 4.95 1.26
CA PRO A 89 -16.71 5.92 2.34
C PRO A 89 -16.68 5.21 3.70
N ALA A 90 -16.03 5.82 4.69
CA ALA A 90 -15.93 5.30 6.06
C ALA A 90 -17.30 5.05 6.69
N THR A 91 -18.31 5.84 6.33
CA THR A 91 -19.71 5.69 6.78
C THR A 91 -20.37 4.42 6.27
N ALA A 92 -19.90 3.86 5.14
CA ALA A 92 -20.39 2.62 4.58
C ALA A 92 -19.63 1.39 5.13
N VAL A 93 -18.68 1.57 6.05
CA VAL A 93 -17.90 0.45 6.62
C VAL A 93 -18.42 0.11 8.00
N LYS A 94 -18.85 -1.14 8.17
CA LYS A 94 -19.34 -1.66 9.45
C LYS A 94 -18.19 -1.95 10.40
N CYS A 95 -17.18 -2.67 9.90
CA CYS A 95 -16.00 -3.06 10.66
C CYS A 95 -14.86 -3.50 9.74
N ILE A 96 -13.65 -3.51 10.30
CA ILE A 96 -12.47 -4.11 9.68
C ILE A 96 -12.03 -5.28 10.54
N VAL A 97 -12.02 -6.47 9.95
CA VAL A 97 -11.65 -7.72 10.62
C VAL A 97 -10.23 -8.09 10.25
N HIS A 98 -9.43 -8.49 11.23
CA HIS A 98 -8.07 -8.98 11.02
C HIS A 98 -8.02 -10.49 11.23
N THR A 99 -7.90 -11.24 10.14
CA THR A 99 -7.90 -12.70 10.16
C THR A 99 -6.46 -13.19 10.28
N ARG A 100 -6.14 -13.73 11.47
CA ARG A 100 -4.93 -14.51 11.73
C ARG A 100 -5.26 -15.97 11.43
N ARG A 101 -5.10 -16.39 10.18
CA ARG A 101 -5.05 -17.82 9.85
C ARG A 101 -3.60 -18.21 9.61
#